data_AF-A0A3M6UVV4-F1
#
_entry.id   AF-A0A3M6UVV4-F1
#
_cell.length_a   1.000
_cell.length_b   1.000
_cell.length_c   1.000
_cell.angle_alpha   90.00
_cell.angle_beta   90.00
_cell.angle_gamma   90.00
#
_symmetry.space_group_name_H-M   'P 1'
#
loop_
_entity.id
_entity.type
_entity.pdbx_description
1 polymer ?
#
loop_
_entity_poly.entity_id
_entity_poly.type
_entity_poly.pdbx_seq_one_letter_code
_entity_poly.pdbx_strand_id
1 'polypeptide(L)'
;MEPEEAKERVLQRLESDLTSADLQWSLFIAALESYRHDSILRPFPSAYVVGDDNKNFQGLVQVCSTVPAFDKLLTETSEKVYAQETWDILDWALDRTFALRSVKKSVLVSYNFRDNYFCYY
;
A
#
# COMPACT_ATOMS: atom_id res chain seq x y z
N MET A 1 8.13 -8.87 16.50
CA MET A 1 7.71 -7.47 16.38
C MET A 1 6.41 -7.39 17.15
N GLU A 2 6.32 -6.52 18.15
CA GLU A 2 5.13 -6.52 19.01
C GLU A 2 3.90 -6.08 18.21
N PRO A 3 2.78 -6.81 18.29
CA PRO A 3 1.61 -6.62 17.43
C PRO A 3 1.00 -5.21 17.52
N GLU A 4 1.13 -4.59 18.70
CA GLU A 4 0.63 -3.25 18.99
C GLU A 4 1.40 -2.15 18.24
N GLU A 5 2.69 -2.35 17.99
CA GLU A 5 3.52 -1.35 17.31
C GLU A 5 3.20 -1.24 15.81
N ALA A 6 2.88 -2.36 15.15
CA ALA A 6 2.54 -2.37 13.73
C ALA A 6 1.24 -1.61 13.46
N LYS A 7 0.22 -1.85 14.30
CA LYS A 7 -1.05 -1.12 14.24
C LYS A 7 -0.84 0.39 14.39
N GLU A 8 -0.10 0.82 15.41
CA GLU A 8 0.15 2.23 15.67
C GLU A 8 0.86 2.92 14.50
N ARG A 9 1.89 2.28 13.93
CA ARG A 9 2.61 2.82 12.76
C ARG A 9 1.71 2.97 11.54
N VAL A 10 0.82 2.00 11.30
CA VAL A 10 -0.14 2.07 10.19
C VAL A 10 -1.09 3.25 10.39
N LEU A 11 -1.68 3.38 11.59
CA LEU A 11 -2.59 4.49 11.90
C LEU A 11 -1.91 5.85 11.73
N GLN A 12 -0.70 6.03 12.25
CA GLN A 12 0.08 7.25 12.07
C GLN A 12 0.33 7.60 10.60
N ARG A 13 0.63 6.60 9.75
CA ARG A 13 0.80 6.82 8.31
C ARG A 13 -0.51 7.23 7.64
N LEU A 14 -1.62 6.56 7.97
CA LEU A 14 -2.95 6.88 7.45
C LEU A 14 -3.41 8.28 7.85
N GLU A 15 -3.16 8.71 9.08
CA GLU A 15 -3.44 10.07 9.56
C GLU A 15 -2.59 11.13 8.84
N SER A 16 -1.33 10.79 8.50
CA SER A 16 -0.43 11.73 7.84
C SER A 16 -0.80 12.01 6.39
N ASP A 17 -1.16 10.98 5.62
CA ASP A 17 -1.52 11.10 4.20
C ASP A 17 -2.35 9.89 3.73
N LEU A 18 -3.65 9.97 4.00
CA LEU A 18 -4.62 8.94 3.63
C LEU A 18 -4.61 8.64 2.12
N THR A 19 -4.50 9.68 1.28
CA THR A 19 -4.53 9.52 -0.18
C THR A 19 -3.28 8.80 -0.70
N SER A 20 -2.11 9.13 -0.15
CA SER A 20 -0.87 8.44 -0.50
C SER A 20 -0.92 6.97 -0.10
N ALA A 21 -1.39 6.69 1.11
CA ALA A 21 -1.54 5.32 1.59
C ALA A 21 -2.53 4.52 0.75
N ASP A 22 -3.69 5.10 0.43
CA ASP A 22 -4.71 4.48 -0.43
C ASP A 22 -4.18 4.17 -1.84
N LEU A 23 -3.37 5.07 -2.41
CA LEU A 23 -2.71 4.83 -3.70
C LEU A 23 -1.68 3.70 -3.62
N GLN A 24 -0.86 3.66 -2.57
CA GLN A 24 0.11 2.58 -2.35
C GLN A 24 -0.61 1.23 -2.22
N TRP A 25 -1.68 1.19 -1.44
CA TRP A 25 -2.51 0.02 -1.26
C TRP A 25 -3.16 -0.42 -2.58
N SER A 26 -3.74 0.52 -3.32
CA SER A 26 -4.35 0.24 -4.63
C SER A 26 -3.32 -0.32 -5.62
N LEU A 27 -2.10 0.20 -5.64
CA LEU A 27 -1.03 -0.32 -6.49
C LEU A 27 -0.62 -1.75 -6.09
N PHE A 28 -0.57 -2.01 -4.78
CA PHE A 28 -0.28 -3.34 -4.25
C PHE A 28 -1.35 -4.36 -4.63
N ILE A 29 -2.63 -4.02 -4.43
CA ILE A 29 -3.76 -4.88 -4.81
C ILE A 29 -3.79 -5.11 -6.32
N ALA A 30 -3.60 -4.07 -7.13
CA ALA A 30 -3.54 -4.21 -8.58
C ALA A 30 -2.39 -5.15 -9.03
N ALA A 31 -1.24 -5.10 -8.33
CA ALA A 31 -0.13 -6.01 -8.60
C ALA A 31 -0.45 -7.45 -8.17
N LEU A 32 -1.21 -7.63 -7.08
CA LEU A 32 -1.62 -8.93 -6.56
C LEU A 32 -2.68 -9.61 -7.43
N GLU A 33 -3.66 -8.86 -7.94
CA GLU A 33 -4.75 -9.37 -8.78
C GLU A 33 -4.34 -9.60 -10.24
N SER A 34 -3.22 -9.03 -10.67
CA SER A 34 -2.72 -9.22 -12.04
C SER A 34 -2.38 -10.68 -12.33
N TYR A 35 -2.68 -11.14 -13.54
CA TYR A 35 -2.23 -12.45 -14.01
C TYR A 35 -0.69 -12.60 -14.06
N ARG A 36 0.06 -11.49 -13.98
CA ARG A 36 1.52 -11.46 -13.92
C ARG A 36 2.07 -11.29 -12.49
N HIS A 37 1.26 -11.49 -11.46
CA HIS A 37 1.60 -11.24 -10.05
C HIS A 37 2.97 -11.81 -9.64
N ASP A 38 3.35 -13.00 -10.13
CA ASP A 38 4.65 -13.59 -9.79
C ASP A 38 5.87 -12.75 -10.23
N SER A 39 5.72 -12.02 -11.34
CA SER A 39 6.76 -11.15 -11.90
C SER A 39 6.70 -9.70 -11.43
N ILE A 40 5.50 -9.19 -11.10
CA ILE A 40 5.29 -7.76 -10.78
C ILE A 40 5.17 -7.47 -9.28
N LEU A 41 4.78 -8.45 -8.47
CA LEU A 41 4.66 -8.28 -7.02
C LEU A 41 6.03 -8.42 -6.35
N ARG A 42 6.93 -7.47 -6.67
CA ARG A 42 8.29 -7.40 -6.16
C ARG A 42 8.55 -6.03 -5.52
N PRO A 43 9.03 -5.98 -4.26
CA PRO A 43 9.28 -7.11 -3.36
C PRO A 43 7.98 -7.83 -2.95
N PHE A 44 8.09 -9.12 -2.60
CA PHE A 44 6.99 -9.97 -2.10
C PHE A 44 7.08 -10.09 -0.57
N PRO A 45 5.98 -10.09 0.18
CA PRO A 45 6.02 -10.18 1.63
C PRO A 45 6.55 -11.54 2.08
N SER A 46 7.70 -11.57 2.76
CA SER A 46 8.39 -12.80 3.16
C SER A 46 7.55 -13.69 4.09
N ALA A 47 6.62 -13.10 4.84
CA ALA A 47 5.66 -13.83 5.68
C ALA A 47 4.77 -14.81 4.89
N TYR A 48 4.63 -14.61 3.57
CA TYR A 48 3.81 -15.45 2.70
C TYR A 48 4.65 -16.35 1.79
N VAL A 49 5.96 -16.46 2.02
CA VAL A 49 6.84 -17.41 1.32
C VAL A 49 6.94 -18.68 2.15
N VAL A 50 6.54 -19.81 1.57
CA VAL A 50 6.52 -21.13 2.23
C VAL A 50 7.64 -22.00 1.65
N GLY A 51 8.53 -22.52 2.51
CA GLY A 51 9.60 -23.44 2.11
C GLY A 51 10.58 -22.85 1.10
N ASP A 52 10.97 -23.64 0.09
CA ASP A 52 11.91 -23.28 -0.98
C ASP A 52 11.26 -22.37 -2.04
N ASP A 53 10.90 -21.15 -1.66
CA ASP A 53 10.44 -20.08 -2.56
C ASP A 53 9.00 -20.24 -3.12
N ASN A 54 8.17 -21.08 -2.50
CA ASN A 54 6.76 -21.21 -2.87
C ASN A 54 5.92 -20.08 -2.27
N LYS A 55 5.48 -19.13 -3.11
CA LYS A 55 4.71 -17.95 -2.68
C LYS A 55 3.23 -18.29 -2.49
N ASN A 56 2.72 -18.10 -1.29
CA ASN A 56 1.32 -18.26 -0.96
C ASN A 56 0.49 -17.02 -1.36
N PHE A 57 0.24 -16.86 -2.66
CA PHE A 57 -0.61 -15.78 -3.18
C PHE A 57 -2.05 -15.89 -2.68
N GLN A 58 -2.58 -17.11 -2.55
CA GLN A 58 -3.98 -17.31 -2.13
C GLN A 58 -4.22 -16.83 -0.69
N GLY A 59 -3.31 -17.17 0.23
CA GLY A 59 -3.35 -16.67 1.61
C GLY A 59 -3.23 -15.15 1.66
N LEU A 60 -2.36 -14.58 0.83
CA LEU A 60 -2.19 -13.13 0.74
C LEU A 60 -3.46 -12.42 0.25
N VAL A 61 -4.10 -12.93 -0.82
CA VAL A 61 -5.38 -12.39 -1.33
C VAL A 61 -6.46 -12.49 -0.26
N GLN A 62 -6.52 -13.60 0.46
CA GLN A 62 -7.50 -13.78 1.53
C GLN A 62 -7.33 -12.72 2.63
N VAL A 63 -6.11 -12.50 3.13
CA VAL A 63 -5.87 -11.46 4.14
C VAL A 63 -6.17 -10.07 3.59
N CYS A 64 -5.76 -9.77 2.35
CA CYS A 64 -6.05 -8.49 1.71
C CYS A 64 -7.55 -8.22 1.56
N SER A 65 -8.36 -9.26 1.30
CA SER A 65 -9.82 -9.14 1.19
C SER A 65 -10.51 -8.82 2.52
N THR A 66 -9.84 -9.04 3.66
CA THR A 66 -10.34 -8.68 4.99
C THR A 66 -10.05 -7.23 5.38
N VAL A 67 -9.17 -6.55 4.64
CA VAL A 67 -8.79 -5.16 4.91
C VAL A 67 -9.97 -4.25 4.57
N PRO A 68 -10.53 -3.53 5.55
CA PRO A 68 -11.59 -2.56 5.30
C PRO A 68 -11.02 -1.29 4.66
N ALA A 69 -11.90 -0.40 4.22
CA ALA A 69 -11.51 0.92 3.75
C ALA A 69 -10.80 1.73 4.85
N PHE A 70 -9.80 2.53 4.46
CA PHE A 70 -8.89 3.21 5.41
C PHE A 70 -9.57 4.29 6.25
N ASP A 71 -10.63 4.90 5.73
CA ASP A 71 -11.52 5.80 6.48
C ASP A 71 -12.18 5.09 7.68
N LYS A 72 -12.59 3.83 7.51
CA LYS A 72 -13.13 3.00 8.58
C LYS A 72 -12.06 2.57 9.57
N LEU A 73 -10.83 2.32 9.12
CA LEU A 73 -9.72 1.99 10.04
C LEU A 73 -9.42 3.12 11.01
N LEU A 74 -9.56 4.38 10.58
CA LEU A 74 -9.37 5.57 11.42
C LEU A 74 -10.57 5.88 12.32
N THR A 75 -11.79 5.51 11.90
CA THR A 75 -13.04 5.86 12.60
C THR A 75 -13.51 4.78 13.57
N GLU A 76 -13.37 3.49 13.21
CA GLU A 76 -13.93 2.34 13.93
C GLU A 76 -12.92 1.61 14.83
N THR A 77 -11.73 2.19 15.06
CA THR A 77 -10.61 1.51 15.76
C THR A 77 -10.96 1.06 17.19
N SER A 78 -12.06 1.54 17.78
CA SER A 78 -12.51 1.20 19.14
C SER A 78 -13.43 -0.02 19.23
N GLU A 79 -14.13 -0.44 18.17
CA GLU A 79 -15.18 -1.47 18.27
C GLU A 79 -14.86 -2.77 17.51
N LYS A 80 -13.93 -2.77 16.54
CA LYS A 80 -13.57 -3.97 15.77
C LYS A 80 -12.12 -4.39 15.97
N VAL A 81 -11.95 -5.64 16.36
CA VAL A 81 -10.63 -6.30 16.44
C VAL A 81 -10.36 -6.95 15.08
N TYR A 82 -9.41 -6.39 14.33
CA TYR A 82 -8.87 -7.01 13.11
C TYR A 82 -7.77 -8.02 13.46
N ALA A 83 -7.57 -9.02 12.60
CA ALA A 83 -6.50 -9.99 12.78
C ALA A 83 -5.12 -9.32 12.71
N GLN A 84 -4.13 -9.85 13.43
CA GLN A 84 -2.79 -9.29 13.42
C GLN A 84 -2.16 -9.31 12.02
N GLU A 85 -2.43 -10.35 11.26
CA GLU A 85 -1.97 -10.53 9.87
C GLU A 85 -2.38 -9.36 8.96
N THR A 86 -3.56 -8.76 9.23
CA THR A 86 -4.07 -7.58 8.53
C THR A 86 -3.21 -6.35 8.81
N TRP A 87 -2.80 -6.15 10.06
CA TRP A 87 -1.92 -5.03 10.43
C TRP A 87 -0.50 -5.24 9.92
N ASP A 88 0.00 -6.47 9.95
CA ASP A 88 1.33 -6.80 9.47
C ASP A 88 1.45 -6.58 7.95
N ILE A 89 0.43 -6.97 7.17
CA ILE A 89 0.45 -6.72 5.71
C ILE A 89 0.32 -5.24 5.39
N LEU A 90 -0.49 -4.49 6.16
CA LEU A 90 -0.62 -3.05 5.99
C LEU A 90 0.68 -2.32 6.32
N ASP A 91 1.33 -2.66 7.45
CA ASP A 91 2.62 -2.08 7.82
C ASP A 91 3.65 -2.37 6.73
N TRP A 92 3.74 -3.62 6.24
CA TRP A 92 4.66 -3.97 5.16
C TRP A 92 4.34 -3.28 3.82
N ALA A 93 3.06 -3.15 3.45
CA ALA A 93 2.67 -2.55 2.18
C ALA A 93 2.90 -1.03 2.15
N LEU A 94 2.73 -0.37 3.30
CA LEU A 94 2.91 1.07 3.46
C LEU A 94 4.35 1.46 3.83
N ASP A 95 5.13 0.52 4.38
CA ASP A 95 6.56 0.69 4.66
C ASP A 95 7.40 0.52 3.39
N ARG A 96 7.33 1.49 2.47
CA ARG A 96 8.09 1.48 1.21
C ARG A 96 9.24 2.48 1.21
N THR A 97 10.30 2.09 0.52
CA THR A 97 11.57 2.83 0.37
C THR A 97 11.45 4.16 -0.37
N PHE A 98 10.30 4.45 -0.99
CA PHE A 98 10.03 5.72 -1.64
C PHE A 98 8.80 6.38 -1.02
N ALA A 99 8.94 7.66 -0.69
CA ALA A 99 7.85 8.44 -0.12
C ALA A 99 6.92 8.91 -1.24
N LEU A 100 5.67 8.45 -1.22
CA LEU A 100 4.57 9.08 -1.94
C LEU A 100 3.97 10.18 -1.05
N ARG A 101 3.53 11.26 -1.68
CA ARG A 101 2.85 12.36 -0.98
C ARG A 101 1.77 12.92 -1.89
N SER A 102 0.59 13.11 -1.33
CA SER A 102 -0.49 13.83 -1.97
C SER A 102 -0.13 15.30 -2.10
N VAL A 103 -0.28 15.84 -3.31
CA VAL A 103 0.06 17.23 -3.61
C VAL A 103 -1.16 17.95 -4.16
N LYS A 104 -1.42 19.17 -3.65
CA LYS A 104 -2.52 20.00 -4.12
C LYS A 104 -2.31 20.41 -5.59
N LYS A 105 -3.41 20.56 -6.32
CA LYS A 105 -3.43 21.00 -7.72
C LYS A 105 -2.63 22.29 -7.98
N SER A 106 -2.53 23.19 -7.00
CA SER A 106 -1.73 24.43 -7.09
C SER A 106 -0.25 24.20 -7.39
N VAL A 107 0.34 23.10 -6.92
CA VAL A 107 1.75 22.74 -7.18
C VAL A 107 1.93 22.19 -8.59
N LEU A 108 0.89 21.56 -9.16
CA LEU A 108 0.93 21.07 -10.53
C LEU A 108 1.00 22.22 -11.54
N VAL A 109 0.42 23.40 -11.21
CA VAL A 109 0.50 24.61 -12.05
C VAL A 109 1.93 25.17 -12.12
N SER A 110 2.76 24.97 -11.08
CA SER A 110 4.19 25.30 -11.14
C SER A 110 5.01 24.32 -11.97
N TYR A 111 4.53 23.09 -12.18
CA TYR A 111 5.06 22.14 -13.17
C TYR A 111 4.47 22.39 -14.57
N ASN A 112 4.44 23.67 -14.97
CA ASN A 112 3.98 24.03 -16.30
C ASN A 112 4.96 23.46 -17.34
N PHE A 113 4.39 22.69 -18.26
CA PHE A 113 4.96 22.11 -19.48
C PHE A 113 5.69 23.19 -20.30
N ARG A 114 6.89 23.58 -19.88
CA ARG A 114 7.85 24.35 -20.71
C ARG A 114 8.86 23.38 -21.30
N ASP A 115 8.36 22.43 -22.08
CA ASP A 115 9.14 21.80 -23.14
C ASP A 115 8.33 21.84 -24.43
N ASN A 116 8.19 23.08 -24.92
CA ASN A 116 8.08 23.35 -26.34
C ASN A 116 9.38 22.89 -27.02
N TYR A 117 9.41 21.67 -27.53
CA TYR A 117 10.23 21.34 -28.70
C TYR A 117 9.40 20.54 -29.71
N PHE A 118 8.42 21.23 -30.29
CA PHE A 118 8.19 21.10 -31.73
C PHE A 118 9.42 21.69 -32.43
N CYS A 119 10.37 20.84 -32.82
CA CYS A 119 11.34 21.16 -33.86
C CYS A 119 11.32 20.05 -34.89
N TYR A 120 10.87 20.43 -36.09
CA TYR A 120 10.93 19.73 -37.37
C TYR A 120 12.20 18.90 -37.55
N TYR A 121 12.05 17.66 -38.02
CA TYR A 121 12.75 17.09 -39.17
C TYR A 121 11.87 16.02 -39.83
#